data_AF-A0AAU6BB79-F1
#
_entry.id   AF-A0AAU6BB79-F1
#
_cell.length_a   1.000
_cell.length_b   1.000
_cell.length_c   1.000
_cell.angle_alpha   90.00
_cell.angle_beta   90.00
_cell.angle_gamma   90.00
#
_symmetry.space_group_name_H-M   'P 1'
#
loop_
_entity.id
_entity.type
_entity.pdbx_description
1 polymer ?
#
loop_
_entity_poly.entity_id
_entity_poly.type
_entity_poly.pdbx_seq_one_letter_code
_entity_poly.pdbx_strand_id
1 'polypeptide(L)'
;MPAHDTQAEGVAPITSPVLSSPVEVAELDERLFIGPFVLVRADNRSVRSVASIELARAKLEHETDVVTIVGTLAGDAWCVDVDPADVVAEPEAGEAVADALRTWCEDHGCPVIVRASGRPGGRHVVAVLPDQLLGQFRQLAGEQADHHGVPATVRKSLRLLGAPHRLGLPCPILSSTLQAADLPEQPRAKRRRDSKPQVPGSRTDRRRKSRSGRAVADSRSEGEFGDACAWARAGWGPGRAWAEANQPETKAAEMGEANWRRWLWCVAVTIAAAEEHVTEAEAWRRFARASPQRGRHLGLECWRREYWHKAIAENGRTRRRRKKTRRAAVSLPPRTDEQKAADQHEQALISEALRQAAAHEVALTGRRPQFARSLDAVLDVLAEQIVRREGSLSVRSWAEAAHTDTKTVRRARDFAAERGILYRARSYGDGANDCDAWLPGPAAAGRIEKLRETSPTRWYTTPPAQRGLADPAELRSRHSRERRLWRLRCQLVEHTKATGEQFADSQHPAARTLRSLHVQRTWWDQLSEVQQAARVELCQARLGAMHRTERRAWLTWLNHRARITGAAERFSASTSWTSDEKTLTAAPLTVHLGRRDPLWRTGGSPRTSLAVQGELGAA
;
A
#
# COMPACT_ATOMS: atom_id res chain seq x y z
N MET A 1 -7.87 -49.51 54.71
CA MET A 1 -7.65 -49.04 53.33
C MET A 1 -6.91 -47.71 53.39
N PRO A 2 -5.58 -47.67 53.20
CA PRO A 2 -4.83 -46.44 53.12
C PRO A 2 -4.65 -46.01 51.66
N ALA A 3 -4.67 -44.69 51.45
CA ALA A 3 -4.49 -44.05 50.16
C ALA A 3 -3.03 -44.20 49.68
N HIS A 4 -2.86 -44.57 48.41
CA HIS A 4 -1.56 -44.59 47.75
C HIS A 4 -1.17 -43.18 47.35
N ASP A 5 -0.16 -42.64 48.05
CA ASP A 5 0.68 -41.54 47.58
C ASP A 5 1.38 -41.96 46.28
N THR A 6 1.05 -41.28 45.19
CA THR A 6 1.78 -41.42 43.92
C THR A 6 2.83 -40.33 43.89
N GLN A 7 4.08 -40.70 44.18
CA GLN A 7 5.24 -39.83 44.04
C GLN A 7 5.41 -39.48 42.56
N ALA A 8 5.29 -38.19 42.25
CA ALA A 8 5.68 -37.65 40.96
C ALA A 8 7.21 -37.70 40.86
N GLU A 9 7.71 -38.54 39.94
CA GLU A 9 9.12 -38.58 39.57
C GLU A 9 9.54 -37.21 39.03
N GLY A 10 10.65 -36.71 39.57
CA GLY A 10 11.18 -35.38 39.32
C GLY A 10 11.56 -35.19 37.86
N VAL A 11 10.84 -34.29 37.19
CA VAL A 11 11.30 -33.64 35.97
C VAL A 11 12.51 -32.78 36.35
N ALA A 12 13.67 -33.11 35.79
CA ALA A 12 14.90 -32.35 35.97
C ALA A 12 14.68 -30.87 35.61
N PRO A 13 15.25 -29.92 36.38
CA PRO A 13 15.09 -28.50 36.13
C PRO A 13 15.63 -28.16 34.73
N ILE A 14 14.76 -27.55 33.92
CA ILE A 14 15.09 -26.97 32.62
C ILE A 14 16.27 -26.02 32.83
N THR A 15 17.39 -26.39 32.19
CA THR A 15 18.64 -25.63 32.18
C THR A 15 18.40 -24.18 31.76
N SER A 16 19.02 -23.26 32.50
CA SER A 16 19.03 -21.81 32.29
C SER A 16 19.32 -21.42 30.83
N PRO A 17 18.82 -20.26 30.35
CA PRO A 17 19.12 -19.78 29.01
C PRO A 17 20.64 -19.59 28.86
N VAL A 18 21.24 -20.32 27.93
CA VAL A 18 22.61 -20.09 27.48
C VAL A 18 22.63 -18.73 26.80
N LEU A 19 23.11 -17.71 27.51
CA LEU A 19 23.44 -16.43 26.90
C LEU A 19 24.63 -16.68 25.97
N SER A 20 24.36 -16.87 24.67
CA SER A 20 25.41 -16.99 23.67
C SER A 20 26.34 -15.78 23.77
N SER A 21 27.65 -16.03 23.78
CA SER A 21 28.62 -14.93 23.84
C SER A 21 28.48 -14.04 22.60
N PRO A 22 28.82 -12.74 22.65
CA PRO A 22 28.80 -11.88 21.47
C PRO A 22 29.63 -12.43 20.29
N VAL A 23 30.68 -13.21 20.60
CA VAL A 23 31.53 -13.89 19.61
C VAL A 23 30.76 -15.02 18.91
N GLU A 24 30.01 -15.85 19.65
CA GLU A 24 29.18 -16.92 19.09
C GLU A 24 28.05 -16.37 18.21
N VAL A 25 27.40 -15.28 18.65
CA VAL A 25 26.36 -14.61 17.84
C VAL A 25 26.94 -14.03 16.56
N ALA A 26 28.15 -13.47 16.62
CA ALA A 26 28.83 -12.92 15.46
C ALA A 26 29.18 -14.02 14.42
N GLU A 27 29.66 -15.17 14.88
CA GLU A 27 29.96 -16.32 14.02
C GLU A 27 28.69 -16.92 13.39
N LEU A 28 27.62 -17.06 14.20
CA LEU A 28 26.31 -17.49 13.70
C LEU A 28 25.79 -16.54 12.63
N ASP A 29 25.85 -15.22 12.87
CA ASP A 29 25.41 -14.21 11.89
C ASP A 29 26.17 -14.32 10.55
N GLU A 30 27.47 -14.59 10.59
CA GLU A 30 28.32 -14.72 9.40
C GLU A 30 27.97 -15.94 8.54
N ARG A 31 27.59 -17.06 9.17
CA ARG A 31 27.19 -18.27 8.45
C ARG A 31 25.71 -18.25 8.05
N LEU A 32 24.86 -17.73 8.94
CA LEU A 32 23.40 -17.77 8.81
C LEU A 32 22.87 -16.79 7.77
N PHE A 33 23.55 -15.66 7.55
CA PHE A 33 23.07 -14.61 6.63
C PHE A 33 23.97 -14.41 5.41
N ILE A 34 23.34 -14.31 4.23
CA ILE A 34 23.95 -13.90 2.97
C ILE A 34 23.49 -12.49 2.57
N GLY A 35 24.36 -11.80 1.81
CA GLY A 35 24.04 -10.53 1.19
C GLY A 35 23.00 -10.64 0.05
N PRO A 36 22.38 -9.52 -0.36
CA PRO A 36 22.65 -8.16 0.11
C PRO A 36 22.07 -7.88 1.50
N PHE A 37 22.83 -7.17 2.33
CA PHE A 37 22.42 -6.72 3.66
C PHE A 37 21.74 -5.37 3.56
N VAL A 38 20.50 -5.28 4.03
CA VAL A 38 19.69 -4.06 4.00
C VAL A 38 19.93 -3.26 5.27
N LEU A 39 20.36 -2.01 5.11
CA LEU A 39 20.56 -1.05 6.18
C LEU A 39 19.24 -0.32 6.45
N VAL A 40 18.68 -0.54 7.64
CA VAL A 40 17.39 0.00 8.03
C VAL A 40 17.60 1.19 8.95
N ARG A 41 17.05 2.34 8.54
CA ARG A 41 16.99 3.56 9.36
C ARG A 41 15.83 3.54 10.36
N ALA A 42 15.88 4.42 11.36
CA ALA A 42 14.83 4.57 12.38
C ALA A 42 13.43 4.76 11.76
N ASP A 43 13.36 5.48 10.63
CA ASP A 43 12.12 5.75 9.90
C ASP A 43 11.64 4.60 9.01
N ASN A 44 12.44 3.52 8.89
CA ASN A 44 12.18 2.36 8.03
C ASN A 44 11.99 2.71 6.54
N ARG A 45 12.53 3.84 6.05
CA ARG A 45 12.33 4.33 4.67
C ARG A 45 13.51 4.12 3.73
N SER A 46 14.70 3.80 4.23
CA SER A 46 15.89 3.62 3.38
C SER A 46 15.98 2.22 2.78
N VAL A 47 16.22 2.14 1.47
CA VAL A 47 16.65 0.92 0.76
C VAL A 47 18.12 1.12 0.36
N ARG A 48 19.01 1.22 1.35
CA ARG A 48 20.47 1.08 1.13
C ARG A 48 20.85 -0.36 1.44
N SER A 49 21.68 -0.95 0.60
CA SER A 49 22.21 -2.28 0.87
C SER A 49 23.71 -2.34 0.62
N VAL A 50 24.36 -3.24 1.35
CA VAL A 50 25.79 -3.54 1.22
C VAL A 50 25.96 -5.03 0.96
N ALA A 51 27.06 -5.40 0.29
CA ALA A 51 27.28 -6.77 -0.13
C ALA A 51 27.83 -7.68 0.98
N SER A 52 28.55 -7.12 1.97
CA SER A 52 29.24 -7.89 3.01
C SER A 52 28.73 -7.55 4.42
N ILE A 53 28.80 -8.53 5.31
CA ILE A 53 28.30 -8.41 6.69
C ILE A 53 29.21 -7.52 7.52
N GLU A 54 30.52 -7.52 7.26
CA GLU A 54 31.50 -6.67 7.95
C GLU A 54 31.23 -5.20 7.63
N LEU A 55 30.96 -4.90 6.35
CA LEU A 55 30.57 -3.54 5.96
C LEU A 55 29.22 -3.17 6.56
N ALA A 56 28.26 -4.11 6.66
CA ALA A 56 26.97 -3.84 7.28
C ALA A 56 27.11 -3.50 8.77
N ARG A 57 27.90 -4.28 9.51
CA ARG A 57 28.20 -4.04 10.93
C ARG A 57 28.90 -2.70 11.14
N ALA A 58 29.95 -2.41 10.35
CA ALA A 58 30.63 -1.12 10.41
C ALA A 58 29.68 0.05 10.13
N LYS A 59 28.69 -0.13 9.26
CA LYS A 59 27.66 0.90 8.98
C LYS A 59 26.69 1.08 10.15
N LEU A 60 26.27 0.00 10.80
CA LEU A 60 25.44 0.07 12.00
C LEU A 60 26.18 0.72 13.18
N GLU A 61 27.48 0.51 13.30
CA GLU A 61 28.30 1.08 14.38
C GLU A 61 28.63 2.56 14.16
N HIS A 62 28.92 2.96 12.91
CA HIS A 62 29.46 4.30 12.63
C HIS A 62 28.47 5.27 11.97
N GLU A 63 27.39 4.81 11.33
CA GLU A 63 26.38 5.70 10.74
C GLU A 63 25.19 5.87 11.71
N THR A 64 24.98 7.08 12.21
CA THR A 64 23.95 7.40 13.24
C THR A 64 22.51 7.20 12.76
N ASP A 65 22.28 7.15 11.45
CA ASP A 65 20.96 6.94 10.86
C ASP A 65 20.59 5.46 10.73
N VAL A 66 21.55 4.54 10.70
CA VAL A 66 21.32 3.10 10.58
C VAL A 66 21.04 2.52 11.97
N VAL A 67 19.83 2.00 12.19
CA VAL A 67 19.43 1.45 13.50
C VAL A 67 19.38 -0.07 13.53
N THR A 68 19.31 -0.73 12.38
CA THR A 68 19.31 -2.20 12.32
C THR A 68 19.70 -2.70 10.94
N ILE A 69 20.05 -3.98 10.84
CA ILE A 69 20.48 -4.65 9.60
C ILE A 69 19.58 -5.86 9.37
N VAL A 70 19.11 -6.03 8.13
CA VAL A 70 18.36 -7.23 7.68
C VAL A 70 19.20 -7.97 6.65
N GLY A 71 19.36 -9.29 6.84
CA GLY A 71 20.01 -10.20 5.91
C GLY A 71 19.02 -11.20 5.31
N THR A 72 19.50 -11.98 4.34
CA THR A 72 18.78 -13.15 3.81
C THR A 72 19.38 -14.41 4.41
N LEU A 73 18.57 -15.35 4.89
CA LEU A 73 19.04 -16.61 5.46
C LEU A 73 19.68 -17.50 4.40
N ALA A 74 20.82 -18.10 4.76
CA ALA A 74 21.63 -18.96 3.90
C ALA A 74 21.05 -20.38 3.80
N GLY A 75 21.30 -21.04 2.67
CA GLY A 75 20.98 -22.46 2.45
C GLY A 75 19.56 -22.82 2.87
N ASP A 76 19.45 -23.83 3.71
CA ASP A 76 18.21 -24.45 4.17
C ASP A 76 17.63 -23.78 5.44
N ALA A 77 18.18 -22.65 5.88
CA ALA A 77 17.67 -21.92 7.03
C ALA A 77 16.41 -21.11 6.67
N TRP A 78 15.35 -21.23 7.47
CA TRP A 78 14.09 -20.50 7.34
C TRP A 78 13.71 -19.86 8.67
N CYS A 79 12.98 -18.75 8.63
CA CYS A 79 12.47 -18.09 9.82
C CYS A 79 10.95 -18.02 9.80
N VAL A 80 10.31 -18.21 10.96
CA VAL A 80 8.94 -17.78 11.22
C VAL A 80 8.97 -16.51 12.06
N ASP A 81 8.33 -15.45 11.55
CA ASP A 81 8.11 -14.21 12.28
C ASP A 81 6.74 -14.21 12.93
N VAL A 82 6.73 -14.32 14.26
CA VAL A 82 5.53 -14.35 15.09
C VAL A 82 5.38 -12.99 15.76
N ASP A 83 4.29 -12.26 15.46
CA ASP A 83 4.08 -10.91 16.00
C ASP A 83 2.64 -10.72 16.53
N PRO A 84 2.35 -11.16 17.77
CA PRO A 84 1.04 -10.99 18.39
C PRO A 84 0.61 -9.52 18.47
N ALA A 85 1.57 -8.59 18.52
CA ALA A 85 1.27 -7.16 18.61
C ALA A 85 0.72 -6.56 17.31
N ASP A 86 0.81 -7.25 16.17
CA ASP A 86 0.17 -6.82 14.91
C ASP A 86 -1.35 -7.02 14.91
N VAL A 87 -1.85 -7.93 15.73
CA VAL A 87 -3.28 -8.23 15.89
C VAL A 87 -3.80 -7.97 17.30
N VAL A 88 -2.95 -7.42 18.19
CA VAL A 88 -3.28 -7.12 19.59
C VAL A 88 -3.71 -8.38 20.35
N ALA A 89 -3.08 -9.51 20.04
CA ALA A 89 -3.18 -10.72 20.86
C ALA A 89 -2.31 -10.59 22.12
N GLU A 90 -2.63 -11.40 23.13
CA GLU A 90 -1.83 -11.46 24.35
C GLU A 90 -0.41 -11.98 24.05
N PRO A 91 0.65 -11.44 24.69
CA PRO A 91 2.03 -11.84 24.45
C PRO A 91 2.27 -13.35 24.52
N GLU A 92 1.61 -14.03 25.44
CA GLU A 92 1.68 -15.48 25.70
C GLU A 92 1.27 -16.31 24.47
N ALA A 93 0.42 -15.76 23.60
CA ALA A 93 0.03 -16.43 22.36
C ALA A 93 1.21 -16.54 21.37
N GLY A 94 2.06 -15.50 21.28
CA GLY A 94 3.26 -15.57 20.45
C GLY A 94 4.33 -16.50 21.03
N GLU A 95 4.38 -16.61 22.37
CA GLU A 95 5.24 -17.56 23.07
C GLU A 95 4.82 -19.01 22.80
N ALA A 96 3.52 -19.30 22.92
CA ALA A 96 2.95 -20.61 22.64
C ALA A 96 3.23 -21.07 21.20
N VAL A 97 3.05 -20.19 20.21
CA VAL A 97 3.37 -20.51 18.81
C VAL A 97 4.86 -20.78 18.63
N ALA A 98 5.73 -19.97 19.24
CA ALA A 98 7.17 -20.17 19.13
C ALA A 98 7.65 -21.47 19.79
N ASP A 99 7.07 -21.83 20.95
CA ASP A 99 7.37 -23.09 21.62
C ASP A 99 6.87 -24.29 20.82
N ALA A 100 5.66 -24.25 20.25
CA ALA A 100 5.17 -25.32 19.40
C ALA A 100 6.06 -25.56 18.16
N LEU A 101 6.52 -24.48 17.53
CA LEU A 101 7.45 -24.56 16.39
C LEU A 101 8.83 -25.08 16.80
N ARG A 102 9.33 -24.67 17.97
CA ARG A 102 10.60 -25.14 18.52
C ARG A 102 10.53 -26.63 18.83
N THR A 103 9.53 -27.08 19.58
CA THR A 103 9.32 -28.50 19.93
C THR A 103 9.25 -29.36 18.68
N TRP A 104 8.50 -28.92 17.66
CA TRP A 104 8.44 -29.66 16.40
C TRP A 104 9.81 -29.77 15.71
N CYS A 105 10.62 -28.70 15.72
CA CYS A 105 11.98 -28.76 15.16
C CYS A 105 12.85 -29.74 15.94
N GLU A 106 12.80 -29.71 17.28
CA GLU A 106 13.52 -30.62 18.17
C GLU A 106 13.12 -32.09 17.90
N ASP A 107 11.81 -32.37 17.79
CA ASP A 107 11.28 -33.71 17.49
C ASP A 107 11.73 -34.26 16.13
N HIS A 108 11.99 -33.38 15.17
CA HIS A 108 12.46 -33.73 13.82
C HIS A 108 13.97 -33.60 13.65
N GLY A 109 14.73 -33.39 14.74
CA GLY A 109 16.18 -33.26 14.72
C GLY A 109 16.68 -32.05 13.91
N CYS A 110 15.85 -31.01 13.77
CA CYS A 110 16.17 -29.80 13.01
C CYS A 110 16.78 -28.75 13.95
N PRO A 111 18.02 -28.29 13.69
CA PRO A 111 18.64 -27.22 14.49
C PRO A 111 17.82 -25.93 14.45
N VAL A 112 17.58 -25.31 15.61
CA VAL A 112 16.66 -24.17 15.76
C VAL A 112 17.18 -23.08 16.71
N ILE A 113 16.83 -21.82 16.43
CA ILE A 113 17.00 -20.65 17.30
C ILE A 113 15.62 -20.05 17.57
N VAL A 114 15.31 -19.78 18.83
CA VAL A 114 14.22 -18.88 19.21
C VAL A 114 14.80 -17.59 19.75
N ARG A 115 14.39 -16.48 19.15
CA ARG A 115 14.87 -15.14 19.50
C ARG A 115 13.69 -14.21 19.74
N ALA A 116 13.80 -13.32 20.72
CA ALA A 116 12.82 -12.24 20.88
C ALA A 116 12.88 -11.28 19.69
N SER A 117 11.72 -10.89 19.14
CA SER A 117 11.68 -9.92 18.04
C SER A 117 11.98 -8.49 18.49
N GLY A 118 11.83 -8.23 19.81
CA GLY A 118 11.90 -6.93 20.47
C GLY A 118 10.53 -6.38 20.88
N ARG A 119 9.43 -6.89 20.31
CA ARG A 119 8.05 -6.52 20.71
C ARG A 119 7.52 -7.52 21.76
N PRO A 120 6.61 -7.12 22.67
CA PRO A 120 5.99 -8.03 23.63
C PRO A 120 5.38 -9.26 22.94
N GLY A 121 5.74 -10.46 23.38
CA GLY A 121 5.31 -11.74 22.78
C GLY A 121 5.86 -12.05 21.39
N GLY A 122 6.56 -11.11 20.74
CA GLY A 122 7.09 -11.31 19.41
C GLY A 122 8.30 -12.24 19.41
N ARG A 123 8.32 -13.18 18.47
CA ARG A 123 9.34 -14.25 18.37
C ARG A 123 9.78 -14.45 16.93
N HIS A 124 11.08 -14.68 16.76
CA HIS A 124 11.66 -15.20 15.54
C HIS A 124 12.10 -16.64 15.81
N VAL A 125 11.52 -17.60 15.10
CA VAL A 125 11.95 -19.00 15.14
C VAL A 125 12.72 -19.29 13.86
N VAL A 126 14.04 -19.48 13.96
CA VAL A 126 14.92 -19.77 12.82
C VAL A 126 15.34 -21.23 12.87
N ALA A 127 15.00 -22.01 11.85
CA ALA A 127 15.32 -23.43 11.79
C ALA A 127 16.04 -23.79 10.49
N VAL A 128 16.97 -24.74 10.56
CA VAL A 128 17.59 -25.36 9.37
C VAL A 128 16.75 -26.58 9.00
N LEU A 129 16.08 -26.51 7.85
CA LEU A 129 15.04 -27.46 7.46
C LEU A 129 15.37 -28.12 6.11
N PRO A 130 15.49 -29.46 6.05
CA PRO A 130 15.49 -30.17 4.77
C PRO A 130 14.26 -29.81 3.94
N ASP A 131 14.43 -29.72 2.61
CA ASP A 131 13.35 -29.35 1.69
C ASP A 131 12.06 -30.16 1.86
N GLN A 132 12.18 -31.43 2.25
CA GLN A 132 11.01 -32.31 2.46
C GLN A 132 10.16 -31.90 3.67
N LEU A 133 10.77 -31.28 4.68
CA LEU A 133 10.13 -30.89 5.94
C LEU A 133 9.55 -29.46 5.90
N LEU A 134 10.00 -28.62 4.96
CA LEU A 134 9.54 -27.24 4.84
C LEU A 134 8.03 -27.08 4.61
N GLY A 135 7.42 -28.00 3.86
CA GLY A 135 5.97 -28.00 3.63
C GLY A 135 5.18 -28.21 4.93
N GLN A 136 5.60 -29.20 5.73
CA GLN A 136 4.99 -29.53 7.02
C GLN A 136 5.21 -28.40 8.03
N PHE A 137 6.41 -27.83 8.07
CA PHE A 137 6.71 -26.70 8.94
C PHE A 137 5.85 -25.46 8.64
N ARG A 138 5.63 -25.15 7.36
CA ARG A 138 4.72 -24.06 6.94
C ARG A 138 3.27 -24.31 7.34
N GLN A 139 2.83 -25.56 7.21
CA GLN A 139 1.49 -25.95 7.62
C GLN A 139 1.33 -25.79 9.13
N LEU A 140 2.27 -26.30 9.92
CA LEU A 140 2.27 -26.15 11.38
C LEU A 140 2.26 -24.66 11.78
N ALA A 141 3.11 -23.84 11.18
CA ALA A 141 3.12 -22.39 11.47
C ALA A 141 1.77 -21.72 11.19
N GLY A 142 1.07 -22.13 10.12
CA GLY A 142 -0.28 -21.67 9.82
C GLY A 142 -1.32 -22.16 10.82
N GLU A 143 -1.29 -23.44 11.18
CA GLU A 143 -2.21 -24.04 12.16
C GLU A 143 -2.06 -23.41 13.54
N GLN A 144 -0.82 -23.20 14.00
CA GLN A 144 -0.52 -22.55 15.28
C GLN A 144 -0.91 -21.06 15.27
N ALA A 145 -0.66 -20.35 14.16
CA ALA A 145 -1.11 -18.98 13.96
C ALA A 145 -2.63 -18.84 14.06
N ASP A 146 -3.37 -19.71 13.38
CA ASP A 146 -4.84 -19.72 13.39
C ASP A 146 -5.40 -20.10 14.76
N HIS A 147 -4.82 -21.11 15.41
CA HIS A 147 -5.25 -21.57 16.73
C HIS A 147 -5.08 -20.48 17.81
N HIS A 148 -3.94 -19.80 17.81
CA HIS A 148 -3.63 -18.77 18.81
C HIS A 148 -4.07 -17.35 18.39
N GLY A 149 -4.57 -17.19 17.17
CA GLY A 149 -5.01 -15.90 16.64
C GLY A 149 -3.87 -14.88 16.49
N VAL A 150 -2.67 -15.34 16.12
CA VAL A 150 -1.46 -14.51 15.94
C VAL A 150 -0.89 -14.67 14.53
N PRO A 151 -0.33 -13.63 13.90
CA PRO A 151 0.34 -13.80 12.62
C PRO A 151 1.68 -14.51 12.81
N ALA A 152 1.89 -15.60 12.07
CA ALA A 152 3.16 -16.30 11.95
C ALA A 152 3.55 -16.40 10.47
N THR A 153 4.60 -15.69 10.04
CA THR A 153 5.00 -15.61 8.62
C THR A 153 6.33 -16.32 8.38
N VAL A 154 6.31 -17.37 7.55
CA VAL A 154 7.53 -18.07 7.11
C VAL A 154 8.24 -17.27 6.02
N ARG A 155 9.52 -16.96 6.22
CA ARG A 155 10.32 -16.09 5.33
C ARG A 155 11.81 -16.43 5.35
N LYS A 156 12.54 -15.92 4.34
CA LYS A 156 14.00 -15.98 4.24
C LYS A 156 14.71 -14.71 4.72
N SER A 157 14.02 -13.58 4.83
CA SER A 157 14.63 -12.33 5.29
C SER A 157 14.41 -12.16 6.80
N LEU A 158 15.48 -11.83 7.51
CA LEU A 158 15.42 -11.56 8.94
C LEU A 158 16.49 -10.56 9.36
N ARG A 159 16.22 -9.84 10.43
CA ARG A 159 17.25 -9.06 11.13
C ARG A 159 18.37 -9.98 11.61
N LEU A 160 19.63 -9.52 11.49
CA LEU A 160 20.78 -10.20 12.08
C LEU A 160 20.53 -10.47 13.58
N LEU A 161 21.03 -11.59 14.08
CA LEU A 161 20.90 -12.01 15.48
C LEU A 161 21.50 -10.96 16.42
N GLY A 162 22.66 -10.40 16.06
CA GLY A 162 23.32 -9.36 16.82
C GLY A 162 22.75 -7.94 16.63
N ALA A 163 21.92 -7.70 15.61
CA ALA A 163 21.39 -6.36 15.35
C ALA A 163 20.16 -6.04 16.22
N PRO A 164 20.03 -4.80 16.76
CA PRO A 164 18.93 -4.45 17.67
C PRO A 164 17.62 -4.21 16.92
N HIS A 165 16.49 -4.10 17.65
CA HIS A 165 15.25 -3.64 17.03
C HIS A 165 15.38 -2.22 16.49
N ARG A 166 14.64 -1.89 15.42
CA ARG A 166 14.61 -0.52 14.88
C ARG A 166 14.13 0.55 15.89
N LEU A 167 13.52 0.11 16.99
CA LEU A 167 13.07 0.93 18.11
C LEU A 167 14.05 0.88 19.30
N GLY A 168 15.26 0.36 19.11
CA GLY A 168 16.26 0.16 20.18
C GLY A 168 15.91 -0.95 21.18
N LEU A 169 14.87 -1.74 20.93
CA LEU A 169 14.43 -2.80 21.84
C LEU A 169 15.39 -4.00 21.79
N PRO A 170 15.66 -4.65 22.94
CA PRO A 170 16.53 -5.81 23.01
C PRO A 170 15.90 -6.99 22.26
N CYS A 171 16.73 -7.74 21.54
CA CYS A 171 16.30 -8.92 20.78
C CYS A 171 17.16 -10.14 21.15
N PRO A 172 17.20 -10.55 22.43
CA PRO A 172 18.04 -11.66 22.86
C PRO A 172 17.62 -12.98 22.22
N ILE A 173 18.61 -13.85 22.02
CA ILE A 173 18.35 -15.28 21.79
C ILE A 173 17.83 -15.85 23.11
N LEU A 174 16.70 -16.54 23.05
CA LEU A 174 16.02 -17.13 24.19
C LEU A 174 16.40 -18.60 24.35
N SER A 175 16.53 -19.31 23.23
CA SER A 175 17.01 -20.68 23.16
C SER A 175 17.65 -20.95 21.80
N SER A 176 18.60 -21.88 21.76
CA SER A 176 19.28 -22.28 20.53
C SER A 176 19.78 -23.73 20.65
N THR A 177 19.42 -24.57 19.70
CA THR A 177 20.12 -25.82 19.37
C THR A 177 20.99 -25.66 18.13
N LEU A 178 20.77 -24.60 17.33
CA LEU A 178 21.57 -24.27 16.15
C LEU A 178 22.97 -23.81 16.55
N GLN A 179 23.97 -24.40 15.92
CA GLN A 179 25.38 -24.04 15.99
C GLN A 179 25.89 -23.59 14.63
N ALA A 180 27.01 -22.87 14.62
CA ALA A 180 27.67 -22.44 13.39
C ALA A 180 28.05 -23.63 12.48
N ALA A 181 28.34 -24.80 13.06
CA ALA A 181 28.66 -26.02 12.33
C ALA A 181 27.49 -26.62 11.53
N ASP A 182 26.24 -26.32 11.90
CA ASP A 182 25.04 -26.81 11.21
C ASP A 182 24.76 -26.07 9.90
N LEU A 183 25.48 -24.97 9.67
CA LEU A 183 25.28 -24.08 8.53
C LEU A 183 26.39 -24.28 7.50
N PRO A 184 26.07 -24.18 6.19
CA PRO A 184 27.05 -24.34 5.15
C PRO A 184 28.15 -23.28 5.27
N GLU A 185 29.40 -23.68 5.04
CA GLU A 185 30.49 -22.70 4.91
C GLU A 185 30.18 -21.78 3.74
N GLN A 186 30.00 -20.49 4.04
CA GLN A 186 29.82 -19.52 2.97
C GLN A 186 31.13 -19.36 2.21
N PRO A 187 31.11 -19.33 0.87
CA PRO A 187 32.30 -19.07 0.10
C PRO A 187 32.83 -17.68 0.46
N ARG A 188 33.90 -17.62 1.27
CA ARG A 188 34.59 -16.37 1.59
C ARG A 188 34.89 -15.68 0.28
N ALA A 189 34.22 -14.56 0.03
CA ALA A 189 34.35 -13.83 -1.23
C ALA A 189 35.84 -13.51 -1.44
N LYS A 190 36.51 -14.25 -2.33
CA LYS A 190 37.92 -14.01 -2.67
C LYS A 190 38.01 -12.54 -3.06
N ARG A 191 38.76 -11.75 -2.27
CA ARG A 191 39.12 -10.35 -2.54
C ARG A 191 39.68 -10.28 -3.97
N ARG A 192 38.83 -9.98 -4.94
CA ARG A 192 39.26 -9.81 -6.33
C ARG A 192 39.97 -8.47 -6.41
N ARG A 193 41.30 -8.56 -6.47
CA ARG A 193 42.23 -7.48 -6.83
C ARG A 193 41.74 -6.77 -8.09
N ASP A 194 41.78 -5.44 -8.02
CA ASP A 194 41.56 -4.52 -9.13
C ASP A 194 42.39 -4.91 -10.36
N SER A 195 41.73 -5.23 -11.47
CA SER A 195 42.24 -5.01 -12.83
C SER A 195 41.16 -5.27 -13.89
N LYS A 196 40.51 -4.17 -14.31
CA LYS A 196 39.84 -3.91 -15.62
C LYS A 196 38.49 -4.61 -15.92
N PRO A 197 37.65 -3.99 -16.78
CA PRO A 197 37.15 -2.61 -16.75
C PRO A 197 35.67 -2.57 -16.30
N GLN A 198 35.28 -1.48 -15.66
CA GLN A 198 33.93 -1.19 -15.19
C GLN A 198 32.87 -1.42 -16.28
N VAL A 199 32.01 -2.42 -16.07
CA VAL A 199 30.64 -2.41 -16.58
C VAL A 199 29.77 -1.87 -15.44
N PRO A 200 29.30 -0.61 -15.49
CA PRO A 200 28.52 -0.04 -14.41
C PRO A 200 27.09 -0.60 -14.47
N GLY A 201 26.85 -1.62 -13.65
CA GLY A 201 25.51 -2.08 -13.28
C GLY A 201 24.86 -1.14 -12.25
N SER A 202 24.71 0.14 -12.58
CA SER A 202 23.86 1.05 -11.80
C SER A 202 22.40 0.79 -12.15
N ARG A 203 21.65 0.25 -11.19
CA ARG A 203 20.18 0.33 -11.18
C ARG A 203 19.77 1.76 -10.83
N THR A 204 19.90 2.65 -11.81
CA THR A 204 19.19 3.93 -11.94
C THR A 204 19.35 4.36 -13.41
N ASP A 205 18.27 4.81 -14.03
CA ASP A 205 18.26 5.40 -15.37
C ASP A 205 18.65 4.51 -16.56
N ARG A 206 17.86 3.48 -16.83
CA ARG A 206 17.50 3.15 -18.22
C ARG A 206 16.10 3.61 -18.55
N ARG A 207 16.04 4.93 -18.72
CA ARG A 207 15.24 5.60 -19.74
C ARG A 207 15.47 4.90 -21.08
N ARG A 208 14.71 3.82 -21.35
CA ARG A 208 14.54 3.30 -22.70
C ARG A 208 13.83 4.39 -23.50
N LYS A 209 14.62 5.28 -24.10
CA LYS A 209 14.24 5.91 -25.36
C LYS A 209 14.07 4.76 -26.36
N SER A 210 12.85 4.25 -26.50
CA SER A 210 12.45 3.62 -27.75
C SER A 210 12.44 4.71 -28.81
N ARG A 211 13.62 5.00 -29.37
CA ARG A 211 13.71 5.40 -30.77
C ARG A 211 13.40 4.15 -31.59
N SER A 212 12.12 3.86 -31.72
CA SER A 212 11.57 3.13 -32.85
C SER A 212 10.55 4.07 -33.45
N GLY A 213 10.92 4.64 -34.59
CA GLY A 213 10.06 5.53 -35.37
C GLY A 213 8.77 4.82 -35.73
N ARG A 214 7.73 5.13 -34.98
CA ARG A 214 6.35 5.20 -35.44
C ARG A 214 5.73 6.26 -34.55
N ALA A 215 5.05 7.23 -35.14
CA ALA A 215 4.35 8.27 -34.40
C ALA A 215 3.39 7.59 -33.42
N VAL A 216 3.81 7.43 -32.16
CA VAL A 216 2.93 6.97 -31.09
C VAL A 216 1.87 8.05 -30.98
N ALA A 217 0.62 7.68 -31.24
CA ALA A 217 -0.51 8.56 -31.13
C ALA A 217 -0.47 9.30 -29.78
N ASP A 218 -0.53 10.64 -29.86
CA ASP A 218 -0.60 11.55 -28.70
C ASP A 218 -1.63 10.99 -27.71
N SER A 219 -1.25 10.78 -26.43
CA SER A 219 -2.19 10.23 -25.46
C SER A 219 -3.36 11.17 -25.23
N ARG A 220 -4.56 10.65 -24.94
CA ARG A 220 -5.71 11.46 -24.50
C ARG A 220 -5.35 12.50 -23.43
N SER A 221 -4.54 12.12 -22.44
CA SER A 221 -4.10 13.06 -21.39
C SER A 221 -3.10 14.12 -21.85
N GLU A 222 -2.24 13.80 -22.82
CA GLU A 222 -1.34 14.79 -23.43
C GLU A 222 -2.10 15.74 -24.34
N GLY A 223 -3.15 15.26 -25.01
CA GLY A 223 -4.11 16.07 -25.77
C GLY A 223 -4.82 17.08 -24.86
N GLU A 224 -5.50 16.59 -23.82
CA GLU A 224 -6.23 17.45 -22.87
C GLU A 224 -5.31 18.45 -22.13
N PHE A 225 -4.07 18.06 -21.81
CA PHE A 225 -3.11 18.99 -21.22
C PHE A 225 -2.60 20.01 -22.26
N GLY A 226 -2.43 19.60 -23.52
CA GLY A 226 -2.12 20.49 -24.64
C GLY A 226 -3.19 21.54 -24.86
N ASP A 227 -4.46 21.14 -24.79
CA ASP A 227 -5.62 22.02 -24.92
C ASP A 227 -5.69 22.99 -23.72
N ALA A 228 -5.48 22.51 -22.50
CA ALA A 228 -5.38 23.36 -21.31
C ALA A 228 -4.27 24.42 -21.46
N CYS A 229 -3.09 24.06 -21.97
CA CYS A 229 -2.03 25.03 -22.25
C CYS A 229 -2.44 26.04 -23.34
N ALA A 230 -3.17 25.59 -24.36
CA ALA A 230 -3.63 26.45 -25.43
C ALA A 230 -4.69 27.45 -24.94
N TRP A 231 -5.65 27.02 -24.13
CA TRP A 231 -6.64 27.90 -23.50
C TRP A 231 -6.00 28.89 -22.52
N ALA A 232 -4.99 28.45 -21.75
CA ALA A 232 -4.25 29.32 -20.85
C ALA A 232 -3.53 30.44 -21.63
N ARG A 233 -2.85 30.11 -22.73
CA ARG A 233 -2.22 31.10 -23.64
C ARG A 233 -3.23 32.04 -24.30
N ALA A 234 -4.45 31.56 -24.53
CA ALA A 234 -5.54 32.37 -25.06
C ALA A 234 -6.19 33.27 -23.99
N GLY A 235 -5.67 33.29 -22.75
CA GLY A 235 -6.17 34.12 -21.67
C GLY A 235 -7.51 33.66 -21.10
N TRP A 236 -7.89 32.39 -21.29
CA TRP A 236 -9.18 31.91 -20.79
C TRP A 236 -9.22 31.88 -19.26
N GLY A 237 -10.37 32.25 -18.70
CA GLY A 237 -10.64 32.08 -17.27
C GLY A 237 -10.96 30.61 -16.91
N PRO A 238 -10.84 30.23 -15.63
CA PRO A 238 -11.05 28.85 -15.19
C PRO A 238 -12.45 28.31 -15.49
N GLY A 239 -13.50 29.13 -15.35
CA GLY A 239 -14.88 28.70 -15.64
C GLY A 239 -15.10 28.39 -17.12
N ARG A 240 -14.56 29.23 -18.02
CA ARG A 240 -14.63 29.01 -19.47
C ARG A 240 -13.81 27.79 -19.88
N ALA A 241 -12.59 27.66 -19.38
CA ALA A 241 -11.74 26.51 -19.67
C ALA A 241 -12.34 25.20 -19.12
N TRP A 242 -12.99 25.24 -17.96
CA TRP A 242 -13.70 24.08 -17.42
C TRP A 242 -14.93 23.70 -18.25
N ALA A 243 -15.77 24.66 -18.64
CA ALA A 243 -16.94 24.39 -19.47
C ALA A 243 -16.56 23.69 -20.79
N GLU A 244 -15.43 24.10 -21.37
CA GLU A 244 -14.88 23.46 -22.57
C GLU A 244 -14.28 22.08 -22.27
N ALA A 245 -13.54 21.95 -21.16
CA ALA A 245 -12.90 20.69 -20.79
C ALA A 245 -13.91 19.61 -20.38
N ASN A 246 -14.99 19.98 -19.69
CA ASN A 246 -15.98 19.09 -19.08
C ASN A 246 -16.97 18.52 -20.09
N GLN A 247 -16.46 17.88 -21.15
CA GLN A 247 -17.28 17.13 -22.10
C GLN A 247 -17.43 15.68 -21.63
N PRO A 248 -18.52 14.99 -21.99
CA PRO A 248 -18.65 13.55 -21.78
C PRO A 248 -17.40 12.80 -22.24
N GLU A 249 -16.98 11.79 -21.49
CA GLU A 249 -15.82 10.94 -21.79
C GLU A 249 -14.44 11.63 -21.75
N THR A 250 -14.34 12.89 -21.33
CA THR A 250 -13.04 13.57 -21.08
C THR A 250 -12.49 13.26 -19.68
N LYS A 251 -11.18 13.39 -19.49
CA LYS A 251 -10.53 13.18 -18.19
C LYS A 251 -10.92 14.29 -17.22
N ALA A 252 -11.16 15.50 -17.74
CA ALA A 252 -11.79 16.59 -17.01
C ALA A 252 -13.11 16.16 -16.35
N ALA A 253 -14.07 15.60 -17.12
CA ALA A 253 -15.35 15.15 -16.60
C ALA A 253 -15.21 14.03 -15.55
N GLU A 254 -14.28 13.10 -15.76
CA GLU A 254 -14.00 12.01 -14.79
C GLU A 254 -13.42 12.52 -13.46
N MET A 255 -12.54 13.53 -13.52
CA MET A 255 -11.86 14.04 -12.33
C MET A 255 -12.71 15.05 -11.54
N GLY A 256 -13.61 15.75 -12.22
CA GLY A 256 -14.38 16.88 -11.69
C GLY A 256 -13.57 18.17 -11.62
N GLU A 257 -14.27 19.31 -11.58
CA GLU A 257 -13.70 20.65 -11.76
C GLU A 257 -12.53 20.92 -10.81
N ALA A 258 -12.73 20.67 -9.52
CA ALA A 258 -11.72 20.97 -8.50
C ALA A 258 -10.40 20.22 -8.74
N ASN A 259 -10.48 18.94 -9.11
CA ASN A 259 -9.30 18.12 -9.37
C ASN A 259 -8.66 18.46 -10.72
N TRP A 260 -9.47 18.73 -11.75
CA TRP A 260 -8.96 19.18 -13.04
C TRP A 260 -8.21 20.51 -12.91
N ARG A 261 -8.77 21.45 -12.15
CA ARG A 261 -8.12 22.73 -11.87
C ARG A 261 -6.81 22.56 -11.11
N ARG A 262 -6.78 21.63 -10.16
CA ARG A 262 -5.62 21.32 -9.30
C ARG A 262 -4.46 20.63 -10.05
N TRP A 263 -4.77 19.71 -10.97
CA TRP A 263 -3.77 18.83 -11.57
C TRP A 263 -3.40 19.20 -13.01
N LEU A 264 -4.31 19.81 -13.77
CA LEU A 264 -4.06 20.22 -15.15
C LEU A 264 -4.01 21.74 -15.28
N TRP A 265 -5.09 22.43 -14.95
CA TRP A 265 -5.28 23.84 -15.31
C TRP A 265 -4.24 24.78 -14.69
N CYS A 266 -4.00 24.70 -13.37
CA CYS A 266 -3.06 25.62 -12.73
C CYS A 266 -1.62 25.41 -13.22
N VAL A 267 -1.27 24.18 -13.62
CA VAL A 267 0.04 23.87 -14.21
C VAL A 267 0.12 24.49 -15.61
N ALA A 268 -0.91 24.32 -16.44
CA ALA A 268 -1.00 24.95 -17.77
C ALA A 268 -0.89 26.48 -17.70
N VAL A 269 -1.56 27.10 -16.72
CA VAL A 269 -1.46 28.56 -16.46
C VAL A 269 -0.05 28.97 -16.05
N THR A 270 0.67 28.16 -15.28
CA THR A 270 2.06 28.44 -14.91
C THR A 270 2.99 28.39 -16.13
N ILE A 271 2.77 27.43 -17.03
CA ILE A 271 3.53 27.31 -18.27
C ILE A 271 3.27 28.52 -19.17
N ALA A 272 1.99 28.88 -19.39
CA ALA A 272 1.63 30.05 -20.19
C ALA A 272 2.24 31.35 -19.60
N ALA A 273 2.19 31.52 -18.27
CA ALA A 273 2.82 32.65 -17.61
C ALA A 273 4.34 32.71 -17.82
N ALA A 274 5.03 31.57 -17.79
CA ALA A 274 6.47 31.50 -18.05
C ALA A 274 6.81 31.85 -19.51
N GLU A 275 5.97 31.42 -20.45
CA GLU A 275 6.08 31.75 -21.89
C GLU A 275 5.80 33.23 -22.17
N GLU A 276 4.89 33.86 -21.42
CA GLU A 276 4.58 35.29 -21.50
C GLU A 276 5.63 36.17 -20.80
N HIS A 277 6.66 35.58 -20.20
CA HIS A 277 7.72 36.29 -19.46
C HIS A 277 7.19 37.22 -18.34
N VAL A 278 6.05 36.87 -17.73
CA VAL A 278 5.52 37.66 -16.61
C VAL A 278 6.38 37.47 -15.36
N THR A 279 6.30 38.45 -14.45
CA THR A 279 7.01 38.37 -13.17
C THR A 279 6.53 37.17 -12.35
N GLU A 280 7.41 36.62 -11.50
CA GLU A 280 7.06 35.49 -10.65
C GLU A 280 5.83 35.78 -9.76
N ALA A 281 5.76 36.99 -9.20
CA ALA A 281 4.62 37.40 -8.37
C ALA A 281 3.30 37.38 -9.16
N GLU A 282 3.32 37.78 -10.43
CA GLU A 282 2.13 37.71 -11.29
C GLU A 282 1.80 36.27 -11.69
N ALA A 283 2.79 35.46 -12.03
CA ALA A 283 2.60 34.03 -12.32
C ALA A 283 2.00 33.29 -11.12
N TRP A 284 2.44 33.60 -9.90
CA TRP A 284 1.86 33.07 -8.67
C TRP A 284 0.41 33.49 -8.48
N ARG A 285 0.08 34.78 -8.67
CA ARG A 285 -1.31 35.26 -8.60
C ARG A 285 -2.20 34.55 -9.61
N ARG A 286 -1.71 34.31 -10.82
CA ARG A 286 -2.44 33.53 -11.86
C ARG A 286 -2.63 32.07 -11.44
N PHE A 287 -1.59 31.42 -10.91
CA PHE A 287 -1.68 30.05 -10.39
C PHE A 287 -2.70 29.92 -9.25
N ALA A 288 -2.62 30.81 -8.24
CA ALA A 288 -3.51 30.81 -7.09
C ALA A 288 -4.98 31.09 -7.48
N ARG A 289 -5.23 31.95 -8.48
CA ARG A 289 -6.58 32.13 -9.04
C ARG A 289 -7.05 30.92 -9.85
N ALA A 290 -6.15 30.28 -10.60
CA ALA A 290 -6.46 29.09 -11.39
C ALA A 290 -6.90 27.92 -10.50
N SER A 291 -6.26 27.72 -9.34
CA SER A 291 -6.67 26.75 -8.32
C SER A 291 -6.43 27.28 -6.90
N PRO A 292 -7.43 27.93 -6.26
CA PRO A 292 -7.27 28.52 -4.92
C PRO A 292 -6.93 27.49 -3.84
N GLN A 293 -7.49 26.29 -3.94
CA GLN A 293 -7.17 25.19 -3.03
C GLN A 293 -5.72 24.75 -3.16
N ARG A 294 -5.21 24.57 -4.39
CA ARG A 294 -3.83 24.16 -4.63
C ARG A 294 -2.84 25.27 -4.27
N GLY A 295 -3.18 26.53 -4.53
CA GLY A 295 -2.38 27.70 -4.12
C GLY A 295 -2.19 27.74 -2.60
N ARG A 296 -3.29 27.62 -1.83
CA ARG A 296 -3.23 27.57 -0.34
C ARG A 296 -2.42 26.38 0.18
N HIS A 297 -2.65 25.20 -0.40
CA HIS A 297 -1.98 23.96 -0.02
C HIS A 297 -0.47 23.98 -0.27
N LEU A 298 -0.07 24.45 -1.46
CA LEU A 298 1.30 24.28 -1.92
C LEU A 298 2.20 25.43 -1.43
N GLY A 299 1.67 26.65 -1.36
CA GLY A 299 2.43 27.85 -1.02
C GLY A 299 3.39 28.29 -2.13
N LEU A 300 3.82 29.56 -2.06
CA LEU A 300 4.65 30.21 -3.08
C LEU A 300 5.97 29.47 -3.30
N GLU A 301 6.70 29.16 -2.21
CA GLU A 301 8.03 28.54 -2.26
C GLU A 301 8.01 27.15 -2.91
N CYS A 302 7.03 26.31 -2.56
CA CYS A 302 6.93 24.99 -3.15
C CYS A 302 6.53 25.07 -4.63
N TRP A 303 5.66 26.01 -4.99
CA TRP A 303 5.23 26.21 -6.38
C TRP A 303 6.39 26.69 -7.23
N ARG A 304 7.18 27.62 -6.69
CA ARG A 304 8.38 28.15 -7.34
C ARG A 304 9.31 27.01 -7.75
N ARG A 305 9.62 26.11 -6.80
CA ARG A 305 10.49 24.95 -7.03
C ARG A 305 9.88 23.91 -7.95
N GLU A 306 8.61 23.56 -7.76
CA GLU A 306 8.00 22.40 -8.44
C GLU A 306 7.51 22.69 -9.86
N TYR A 307 7.05 23.92 -10.12
CA TYR A 307 6.42 24.31 -11.37
C TYR A 307 7.12 25.48 -12.06
N TRP A 308 7.35 26.60 -11.35
CA TRP A 308 7.83 27.84 -11.98
C TRP A 308 9.23 27.71 -12.59
N HIS A 309 10.22 27.26 -11.81
CA HIS A 309 11.59 27.09 -12.30
C HIS A 309 11.68 26.11 -13.46
N LYS A 310 10.86 25.04 -13.43
CA LYS A 310 10.78 24.07 -14.52
C LYS A 310 10.18 24.69 -15.78
N ALA A 311 9.10 25.46 -15.64
CA ALA A 311 8.45 26.14 -16.75
C ALA A 311 9.38 27.17 -17.43
N ILE A 312 10.13 27.97 -16.64
CA ILE A 312 11.15 28.88 -17.17
C ILE A 312 12.26 28.10 -17.88
N ALA A 313 12.79 27.04 -17.26
CA ALA A 313 13.87 26.24 -17.83
C ALA A 313 13.43 25.52 -19.13
N GLU A 314 12.15 25.18 -19.26
CA GLU A 314 11.57 24.61 -20.48
C GLU A 314 11.29 25.65 -21.56
N ASN A 315 10.95 26.90 -21.20
CA ASN A 315 10.73 28.00 -22.16
C ASN A 315 12.00 28.31 -22.99
N GLY A 316 13.19 28.13 -22.40
CA GLY A 316 14.47 28.34 -23.08
C GLY A 316 14.89 27.26 -24.10
N ARG A 317 14.12 26.17 -24.25
CA ARG A 317 14.44 25.08 -25.19
C ARG A 317 13.59 25.21 -26.46
N THR A 318 14.25 25.33 -27.62
CA THR A 318 13.65 25.28 -28.98
C THR A 318 13.07 23.90 -29.29
N ARG A 319 12.00 23.51 -28.58
CA ARG A 319 11.12 22.40 -29.00
C ARG A 319 10.09 22.96 -29.97
N ARG A 320 9.62 22.12 -30.91
CA ARG A 320 8.38 22.37 -31.66
C ARG A 320 7.31 22.78 -30.64
N ARG A 321 6.88 24.05 -30.69
CA ARG A 321 5.74 24.55 -29.89
C ARG A 321 4.64 23.50 -30.02
N ARG A 322 4.30 22.83 -28.91
CA ARG A 322 3.21 21.85 -28.88
C ARG A 322 2.00 22.55 -29.51
N LYS A 323 1.48 21.95 -30.58
CA LYS A 323 0.70 22.60 -31.65
C LYS A 323 -0.30 23.65 -31.14
N LYS A 324 -0.50 24.72 -31.93
CA LYS A 324 -1.72 25.54 -31.92
C LYS A 324 -2.92 24.61 -31.78
N THR A 325 -3.84 24.97 -30.89
CA THR A 325 -5.19 24.42 -30.70
C THR A 325 -5.58 23.47 -31.82
N ARG A 326 -5.78 22.19 -31.51
CA ARG A 326 -6.32 21.23 -32.47
C ARG A 326 -7.83 21.51 -32.61
N ARG A 327 -8.15 22.65 -33.23
CA ARG A 327 -9.47 23.30 -33.25
C ARG A 327 -9.95 23.70 -31.85
N ALA A 328 -10.72 24.78 -31.76
CA ALA A 328 -11.68 24.91 -30.66
C ALA A 328 -12.45 23.58 -30.58
N ALA A 329 -12.78 23.10 -29.37
CA ALA A 329 -13.57 21.91 -29.29
C ALA A 329 -14.93 22.28 -29.90
N VAL A 330 -15.10 21.91 -31.17
CA VAL A 330 -16.41 21.44 -31.61
C VAL A 330 -16.69 20.37 -30.59
N SER A 331 -17.59 20.62 -29.63
CA SER A 331 -18.16 19.60 -28.77
C SER A 331 -18.28 18.39 -29.65
N LEU A 332 -17.53 17.32 -29.40
CA LEU A 332 -17.61 16.13 -30.24
C LEU A 332 -19.11 15.86 -30.31
N PRO A 333 -19.74 16.01 -31.49
CA PRO A 333 -21.18 15.86 -31.56
C PRO A 333 -21.47 14.50 -30.93
N PRO A 334 -22.53 14.39 -30.10
CA PRO A 334 -22.88 13.13 -29.48
C PRO A 334 -22.76 12.06 -30.54
N ARG A 335 -21.95 11.02 -30.25
CA ARG A 335 -21.54 10.04 -31.25
C ARG A 335 -22.76 9.65 -32.06
N THR A 336 -22.66 9.79 -33.39
CA THR A 336 -23.74 9.35 -34.26
C THR A 336 -24.01 7.87 -33.98
N ASP A 337 -25.23 7.41 -34.22
CA ASP A 337 -25.53 6.00 -33.97
C ASP A 337 -24.65 5.07 -34.82
N GLU A 338 -24.19 5.56 -35.98
CA GLU A 338 -23.15 4.92 -36.80
C GLU A 338 -21.80 4.80 -36.08
N GLN A 339 -21.34 5.85 -35.38
CA GLN A 339 -20.10 5.81 -34.60
C GLN A 339 -20.22 4.87 -33.39
N LYS A 340 -21.37 4.87 -32.70
CA LYS A 340 -21.62 3.93 -31.60
C LYS A 340 -21.64 2.48 -32.11
N ALA A 341 -22.25 2.23 -33.27
CA ALA A 341 -22.26 0.92 -33.89
C ALA A 341 -20.85 0.48 -34.32
N ALA A 342 -20.04 1.38 -34.86
CA ALA A 342 -18.64 1.11 -35.20
C ALA A 342 -17.79 0.79 -33.96
N ASP A 343 -18.00 1.51 -32.86
CA ASP A 343 -17.30 1.25 -31.60
C ASP A 343 -17.74 -0.08 -30.96
N GLN A 344 -19.03 -0.41 -31.02
CA GLN A 344 -19.56 -1.70 -30.57
C GLN A 344 -18.99 -2.86 -31.39
N HIS A 345 -18.89 -2.68 -32.71
CA HIS A 345 -18.27 -3.64 -33.62
C HIS A 345 -16.79 -3.84 -33.27
N GLU A 346 -16.02 -2.76 -33.14
CA GLU A 346 -14.60 -2.82 -32.78
C GLU A 346 -14.40 -3.43 -31.38
N GLN A 347 -15.27 -3.11 -30.42
CA GLN A 347 -15.26 -3.70 -29.08
C GLN A 347 -15.49 -5.21 -29.13
N ALA A 348 -16.51 -5.67 -29.86
CA ALA A 348 -16.84 -7.09 -29.98
C ALA A 348 -15.68 -7.87 -30.61
N LEU A 349 -15.05 -7.30 -31.63
CA LEU A 349 -13.89 -7.87 -32.31
C LEU A 349 -12.69 -8.00 -31.36
N ILE A 350 -12.35 -6.93 -30.63
CA ILE A 350 -11.23 -6.95 -29.67
C ILE A 350 -11.52 -7.93 -28.53
N SER A 351 -12.75 -7.94 -27.98
CA SER A 351 -13.18 -8.89 -26.94
C SER A 351 -13.00 -10.34 -27.40
N GLU A 352 -13.49 -10.69 -28.59
CA GLU A 352 -13.36 -12.05 -29.12
C GLU A 352 -11.89 -12.44 -29.32
N ALA A 353 -11.07 -11.57 -29.93
CA ALA A 353 -9.67 -11.87 -30.14
C ALA A 353 -8.91 -12.11 -28.82
N LEU A 354 -9.21 -11.30 -27.80
CA LEU A 354 -8.65 -11.46 -26.46
C LEU A 354 -9.12 -12.78 -25.81
N ARG A 355 -10.41 -13.14 -25.93
CA ARG A 355 -10.96 -14.41 -25.42
C ARG A 355 -10.34 -15.62 -26.12
N GLN A 356 -10.18 -15.59 -27.44
CA GLN A 356 -9.53 -16.69 -28.18
C GLN A 356 -8.06 -16.85 -27.80
N ALA A 357 -7.34 -15.74 -27.59
CA ALA A 357 -5.96 -15.78 -27.09
C ALA A 357 -5.91 -16.34 -25.66
N ALA A 358 -6.80 -15.88 -24.77
CA ALA A 358 -6.89 -16.33 -23.39
C ALA A 358 -7.24 -17.82 -23.26
N ALA A 359 -8.25 -18.30 -24.00
CA ALA A 359 -8.66 -19.69 -24.00
C ALA A 359 -7.52 -20.63 -24.44
N HIS A 360 -6.75 -20.23 -25.46
CA HIS A 360 -5.57 -20.96 -25.91
C HIS A 360 -4.51 -21.07 -24.80
N GLU A 361 -4.14 -19.96 -24.18
CA GLU A 361 -3.13 -19.93 -23.12
C GLU A 361 -3.58 -20.65 -21.84
N VAL A 362 -4.87 -20.57 -21.50
CA VAL A 362 -5.46 -21.30 -20.36
C VAL A 362 -5.39 -22.82 -20.59
N ALA A 363 -5.71 -23.28 -21.81
CA ALA A 363 -5.64 -24.69 -22.16
C ALA A 363 -4.19 -25.22 -22.09
N LEU A 364 -3.22 -24.46 -22.60
CA LEU A 364 -1.80 -24.81 -22.54
C LEU A 364 -1.24 -24.87 -21.11
N THR A 365 -1.79 -24.07 -20.20
CA THR A 365 -1.29 -23.95 -18.82
C THR A 365 -2.07 -24.78 -17.81
N GLY A 366 -3.10 -25.53 -18.23
CA GLY A 366 -3.91 -26.37 -17.35
C GLY A 366 -4.63 -25.58 -16.25
N ARG A 367 -4.97 -24.30 -16.48
CA ARG A 367 -5.62 -23.47 -15.47
C ARG A 367 -7.08 -23.90 -15.27
N ARG A 368 -7.58 -23.72 -14.04
CA ARG A 368 -8.93 -24.12 -13.67
C ARG A 368 -10.00 -23.32 -14.44
N PRO A 369 -11.16 -23.90 -14.77
CA PRO A 369 -12.24 -23.22 -15.49
C PRO A 369 -12.78 -21.95 -14.82
N GLN A 370 -12.71 -21.86 -13.49
CA GLN A 370 -13.13 -20.66 -12.74
C GLN A 370 -12.22 -19.47 -13.05
N PHE A 371 -10.91 -19.71 -13.19
CA PHE A 371 -9.95 -18.66 -13.56
C PHE A 371 -10.19 -18.17 -14.99
N ALA A 372 -10.50 -19.08 -15.92
CA ALA A 372 -10.82 -18.74 -17.30
C ALA A 372 -12.01 -17.75 -17.37
N ARG A 373 -13.10 -18.04 -16.64
CA ARG A 373 -14.27 -17.14 -16.55
C ARG A 373 -13.93 -15.76 -15.97
N SER A 374 -13.08 -15.71 -14.92
CA SER A 374 -12.63 -14.44 -14.36
C SER A 374 -11.74 -13.66 -15.33
N LEU A 375 -10.90 -14.35 -16.10
CA LEU A 375 -10.04 -13.74 -17.11
C LEU A 375 -10.88 -13.16 -18.25
N ASP A 376 -11.86 -13.89 -18.76
CA ASP A 376 -12.77 -13.42 -19.80
C ASP A 376 -13.54 -12.17 -19.36
N ALA A 377 -14.10 -12.17 -18.14
CA ALA A 377 -14.81 -11.00 -17.60
C ALA A 377 -13.92 -9.75 -17.50
N VAL A 378 -12.65 -9.95 -17.12
CA VAL A 378 -11.65 -8.87 -17.05
C VAL A 378 -11.29 -8.36 -18.44
N LEU A 379 -11.10 -9.25 -19.43
CA LEU A 379 -10.74 -8.88 -20.80
C LEU A 379 -11.88 -8.21 -21.57
N ASP A 380 -13.13 -8.64 -21.36
CA ASP A 380 -14.31 -8.04 -22.00
C ASP A 380 -14.48 -6.57 -21.60
N VAL A 381 -14.30 -6.26 -20.31
CA VAL A 381 -14.31 -4.88 -19.82
C VAL A 381 -13.16 -4.07 -20.38
N LEU A 382 -11.97 -4.66 -20.47
CA LEU A 382 -10.81 -3.97 -21.02
C LEU A 382 -10.99 -3.68 -22.52
N ALA A 383 -11.61 -4.58 -23.29
CA ALA A 383 -11.90 -4.37 -24.71
C ALA A 383 -12.72 -3.10 -24.94
N GLU A 384 -13.75 -2.85 -24.12
CA GLU A 384 -14.50 -1.59 -24.15
C GLU A 384 -13.58 -0.38 -23.89
N GLN A 385 -12.70 -0.48 -22.89
CA GLN A 385 -11.80 0.62 -22.55
C GLN A 385 -10.69 0.82 -23.58
N ILE A 386 -10.29 -0.20 -24.33
CA ILE A 386 -9.34 -0.06 -25.45
C ILE A 386 -9.94 0.85 -26.52
N VAL A 387 -11.21 0.62 -26.89
CA VAL A 387 -11.92 1.44 -27.88
C VAL A 387 -12.20 2.85 -27.36
N ARG A 388 -12.73 2.95 -26.13
CA ARG A 388 -13.20 4.25 -25.59
C ARG A 388 -12.11 5.11 -24.95
N ARG A 389 -11.08 4.48 -24.37
CA ARG A 389 -10.11 5.13 -23.48
C ARG A 389 -8.67 4.69 -23.72
N GLU A 390 -8.35 4.16 -24.90
CA GLU A 390 -7.00 3.68 -25.23
C GLU A 390 -6.46 2.66 -24.21
N GLY A 391 -7.35 1.90 -23.58
CA GLY A 391 -7.04 0.87 -22.60
C GLY A 391 -6.70 1.40 -21.20
N SER A 392 -6.89 2.69 -20.96
CA SER A 392 -6.64 3.32 -19.67
C SER A 392 -7.75 3.01 -18.67
N LEU A 393 -7.43 2.20 -17.65
CA LEU A 393 -8.39 1.83 -16.62
C LEU A 393 -7.69 1.62 -15.27
N SER A 394 -8.28 2.14 -14.19
CA SER A 394 -7.80 1.86 -12.83
C SER A 394 -8.17 0.44 -12.42
N VAL A 395 -7.31 -0.26 -11.67
CA VAL A 395 -7.63 -1.62 -11.16
C VAL A 395 -8.98 -1.66 -10.40
N ARG A 396 -9.35 -0.61 -9.69
CA ARG A 396 -10.64 -0.54 -8.97
C ARG A 396 -11.82 -0.39 -9.91
N SER A 397 -11.70 0.50 -10.90
CA SER A 397 -12.73 0.67 -11.95
C SER A 397 -12.87 -0.60 -12.79
N TRP A 398 -11.75 -1.30 -13.01
CA TRP A 398 -11.73 -2.58 -13.69
C TRP A 398 -12.47 -3.64 -12.91
N ALA A 399 -12.21 -3.75 -11.60
CA ALA A 399 -12.92 -4.63 -10.67
C ALA A 399 -14.43 -4.35 -10.62
N GLU A 400 -14.81 -3.08 -10.48
CA GLU A 400 -16.21 -2.64 -10.46
C GLU A 400 -16.95 -2.99 -11.75
N ALA A 401 -16.34 -2.75 -12.92
CA ALA A 401 -16.95 -3.03 -14.21
C ALA A 401 -16.98 -4.53 -14.54
N ALA A 402 -15.94 -5.28 -14.15
CA ALA A 402 -15.86 -6.73 -14.38
C ALA A 402 -16.64 -7.54 -13.34
N HIS A 403 -17.17 -6.91 -12.29
CA HIS A 403 -17.82 -7.58 -11.16
C HIS A 403 -16.90 -8.63 -10.52
N THR A 404 -15.63 -8.29 -10.35
CA THR A 404 -14.60 -9.13 -9.72
C THR A 404 -13.85 -8.34 -8.65
N ASP A 405 -13.26 -9.03 -7.68
CA ASP A 405 -12.43 -8.35 -6.68
C ASP A 405 -11.09 -7.89 -7.28
N THR A 406 -10.45 -6.90 -6.66
CA THR A 406 -9.21 -6.29 -7.15
C THR A 406 -8.03 -7.27 -7.20
N LYS A 407 -7.99 -8.30 -6.35
CA LYS A 407 -6.95 -9.34 -6.37
C LYS A 407 -7.13 -10.24 -7.58
N THR A 408 -8.37 -10.61 -7.91
CA THR A 408 -8.70 -11.38 -9.12
C THR A 408 -8.35 -10.61 -10.39
N VAL A 409 -8.69 -9.32 -10.48
CA VAL A 409 -8.28 -8.46 -11.60
C VAL A 409 -6.77 -8.45 -11.77
N ARG A 410 -6.00 -8.26 -10.68
CA ARG A 410 -4.54 -8.26 -10.74
C ARG A 410 -4.00 -9.59 -11.27
N ARG A 411 -4.49 -10.71 -10.76
CA ARG A 411 -4.06 -12.05 -11.22
C ARG A 411 -4.38 -12.29 -12.69
N ALA A 412 -5.57 -11.91 -13.14
CA ALA A 412 -5.99 -12.06 -14.54
C ALA A 412 -5.15 -11.16 -15.46
N ARG A 413 -4.95 -9.89 -15.08
CA ARG A 413 -4.09 -8.93 -15.78
C ARG A 413 -2.65 -9.42 -15.89
N ASP A 414 -2.06 -9.85 -14.77
CA ASP A 414 -0.66 -10.28 -14.71
C ASP A 414 -0.46 -11.54 -15.57
N PHE A 415 -1.40 -12.49 -15.49
CA PHE A 415 -1.40 -13.65 -16.38
C PHE A 415 -1.49 -13.24 -17.87
N ALA A 416 -2.43 -12.35 -18.23
CA ALA A 416 -2.59 -11.89 -19.60
C ALA A 416 -1.35 -11.14 -20.12
N ALA A 417 -0.66 -10.40 -19.24
CA ALA A 417 0.59 -9.73 -19.56
C ALA A 417 1.76 -10.70 -19.74
N GLU A 418 1.93 -11.66 -18.82
CA GLU A 418 2.97 -12.70 -18.88
C GLU A 418 2.84 -13.55 -20.14
N ARG A 419 1.62 -13.80 -20.59
CA ARG A 419 1.32 -14.60 -21.79
C ARG A 419 1.27 -13.78 -23.08
N GLY A 420 1.57 -12.48 -23.02
CA GLY A 420 1.58 -11.62 -24.20
C GLY A 420 0.21 -11.41 -24.84
N ILE A 421 -0.89 -11.72 -24.13
CA ILE A 421 -2.27 -11.39 -24.52
C ILE A 421 -2.48 -9.88 -24.40
N LEU A 422 -1.91 -9.28 -23.36
CA LEU A 422 -1.88 -7.84 -23.15
C LEU A 422 -0.44 -7.35 -23.03
N TYR A 423 -0.22 -6.07 -23.30
CA TYR A 423 0.99 -5.38 -22.87
C TYR A 423 0.63 -4.04 -22.23
N ARG A 424 1.48 -3.60 -21.30
CA ARG A 424 1.33 -2.29 -20.66
C ARG A 424 1.87 -1.21 -21.60
N ALA A 425 0.95 -0.49 -22.24
CA ALA A 425 1.27 0.57 -23.20
C ALA A 425 1.73 1.86 -22.50
N ARG A 426 1.11 2.21 -21.37
CA ARG A 426 1.51 3.37 -20.54
C ARG A 426 1.40 3.01 -19.07
N SER A 427 2.35 3.52 -18.29
CA SER A 427 2.27 3.49 -16.83
C SER A 427 2.20 4.91 -16.30
N TYR A 428 1.20 5.19 -15.49
CA TYR A 428 1.04 6.48 -14.85
C TYR A 428 1.54 6.33 -13.40
N GLY A 429 2.84 6.61 -13.18
CA GLY A 429 3.48 6.47 -11.87
C GLY A 429 3.09 7.56 -10.86
N ASP A 430 3.26 7.23 -9.57
CA ASP A 430 3.28 8.10 -8.37
C ASP A 430 1.97 8.34 -7.57
N GLY A 431 0.96 7.47 -7.66
CA GLY A 431 -0.21 7.56 -6.78
C GLY A 431 -0.86 6.22 -6.44
N ALA A 432 -1.71 6.20 -5.40
CA ALA A 432 -2.45 5.02 -4.90
C ALA A 432 -3.49 4.39 -5.87
N ASN A 433 -3.39 4.75 -7.15
CA ASN A 433 -4.23 4.29 -8.23
C ASN A 433 -3.33 3.87 -9.40
N ASP A 434 -3.15 2.56 -9.56
CA ASP A 434 -2.62 1.94 -10.78
C ASP A 434 -3.64 2.17 -11.92
N CYS A 435 -3.74 3.40 -12.42
CA CYS A 435 -4.34 3.65 -13.72
C CYS A 435 -3.24 3.38 -14.72
N ASP A 436 -3.19 2.18 -15.27
CA ASP A 436 -2.29 1.84 -16.37
C ASP A 436 -3.10 1.76 -17.66
N ALA A 437 -2.44 1.99 -18.81
CA ALA A 437 -3.05 1.73 -20.11
C ALA A 437 -2.59 0.37 -20.64
N TRP A 438 -3.53 -0.51 -20.91
CA TRP A 438 -3.28 -1.87 -21.40
C TRP A 438 -3.84 -2.02 -22.81
N LEU A 439 -3.02 -2.52 -23.73
CA LEU A 439 -3.41 -2.75 -25.12
C LEU A 439 -3.20 -4.23 -25.50
N PRO A 440 -3.84 -4.71 -26.58
CA PRO A 440 -3.67 -6.08 -27.05
C PRO A 440 -2.21 -6.37 -27.39
N GLY A 441 -1.65 -7.42 -26.78
CA GLY A 441 -0.29 -7.89 -27.01
C GLY A 441 -0.16 -8.78 -28.26
N PRO A 442 1.06 -9.26 -28.56
CA PRO A 442 1.33 -10.04 -29.76
C PRO A 442 0.45 -11.29 -29.92
N ALA A 443 0.08 -11.95 -28.81
CA ALA A 443 -0.80 -13.12 -28.86
C ALA A 443 -2.23 -12.77 -29.30
N ALA A 444 -2.70 -11.55 -29.05
CA ALA A 444 -4.02 -11.09 -29.48
C ALA A 444 -4.00 -10.34 -30.82
N ALA A 445 -2.91 -9.63 -31.14
CA ALA A 445 -2.82 -8.76 -32.31
C ALA A 445 -3.09 -9.47 -33.65
N GLY A 446 -2.45 -10.62 -33.89
CA GLY A 446 -2.68 -11.38 -35.14
C GLY A 446 -4.10 -11.95 -35.25
N ARG A 447 -4.77 -12.19 -34.11
CA ARG A 447 -6.18 -12.62 -34.08
C ARG A 447 -7.10 -11.44 -34.42
N ILE A 448 -6.82 -10.24 -33.91
CA ILE A 448 -7.55 -9.00 -34.24
C ILE A 448 -7.50 -8.75 -35.75
N GLU A 449 -6.31 -8.80 -36.35
CA GLU A 449 -6.13 -8.60 -37.80
C GLU A 449 -6.92 -9.63 -38.60
N LYS A 450 -6.81 -10.92 -38.26
CA LYS A 450 -7.55 -11.99 -38.91
C LYS A 450 -9.07 -11.83 -38.79
N LEU A 451 -9.58 -11.43 -37.62
CA LEU A 451 -11.02 -11.24 -37.41
C LEU A 451 -11.56 -10.03 -38.19
N ARG A 452 -10.75 -8.98 -38.40
CA ARG A 452 -11.13 -7.84 -39.25
C ARG A 452 -11.30 -8.24 -40.71
N GLU A 453 -10.50 -9.17 -41.20
CA GLU A 453 -10.57 -9.67 -42.58
C GLU A 453 -11.73 -10.64 -42.82
N THR A 454 -12.14 -11.40 -41.80
CA THR A 454 -13.01 -12.59 -41.97
C THR A 454 -14.46 -12.43 -41.54
N SER A 455 -14.88 -11.33 -40.91
CA SER A 455 -16.28 -11.18 -40.48
C SER A 455 -16.78 -9.74 -40.49
N PRO A 456 -17.45 -9.30 -41.56
CA PRO A 456 -18.18 -8.04 -41.56
C PRO A 456 -19.57 -8.13 -40.89
N THR A 457 -20.17 -9.32 -40.78
CA THR A 457 -21.60 -9.48 -40.38
C THR A 457 -21.84 -10.13 -39.02
N ARG A 458 -20.83 -10.73 -38.38
CA ARG A 458 -21.03 -11.51 -37.14
C ARG A 458 -21.07 -10.67 -35.85
N TRP A 459 -20.70 -9.39 -35.92
CA TRP A 459 -20.47 -8.54 -34.76
C TRP A 459 -21.58 -7.52 -34.46
N TYR A 460 -22.67 -7.53 -35.23
CA TYR A 460 -23.85 -6.67 -34.96
C TYR A 460 -24.60 -7.05 -33.68
N THR A 461 -24.34 -8.25 -33.14
CA THR A 461 -24.80 -8.69 -31.83
C THR A 461 -23.59 -8.92 -30.94
N THR A 462 -23.21 -7.91 -30.14
CA THR A 462 -22.18 -8.10 -29.12
C THR A 462 -22.73 -9.08 -28.08
N PRO A 463 -22.12 -10.27 -27.90
CA PRO A 463 -22.52 -11.14 -26.80
C PRO A 463 -22.37 -10.37 -25.48
N PRO A 464 -23.31 -10.53 -24.53
CA PRO A 464 -23.24 -9.80 -23.28
C PRO A 464 -21.89 -10.06 -22.61
N ALA A 465 -21.20 -8.98 -22.22
CA ALA A 465 -19.91 -9.06 -21.57
C ALA A 465 -19.98 -10.03 -20.39
N GLN A 466 -19.04 -10.95 -20.30
CA GLN A 466 -18.97 -11.85 -19.15
C GLN A 466 -18.69 -11.01 -17.90
N ARG A 467 -19.40 -11.31 -16.82
CA ARG A 467 -19.22 -10.63 -15.53
C ARG A 467 -18.93 -11.66 -14.46
N GLY A 468 -18.12 -11.27 -13.49
CA GLY A 468 -17.94 -12.04 -12.27
C GLY A 468 -19.18 -11.97 -11.36
N LEU A 469 -19.04 -12.57 -10.18
CA LEU A 469 -20.12 -12.74 -9.20
C LEU A 469 -20.08 -11.71 -8.05
N ALA A 470 -19.10 -10.80 -8.04
CA ALA A 470 -19.00 -9.81 -6.97
C ALA A 470 -20.09 -8.74 -7.12
N ASP A 471 -20.69 -8.33 -6.00
CA ASP A 471 -21.69 -7.26 -6.00
C ASP A 471 -21.02 -5.90 -6.34
N PRO A 472 -21.36 -5.27 -7.47
CA PRO A 472 -20.80 -3.98 -7.85
C PRO A 472 -21.16 -2.85 -6.87
N ALA A 473 -22.30 -2.94 -6.16
CA ALA A 473 -22.67 -1.95 -5.15
C ALA A 473 -21.76 -2.04 -3.92
N GLU A 474 -21.53 -3.26 -3.42
CA GLU A 474 -20.58 -3.50 -2.32
C GLU A 474 -19.15 -3.09 -2.70
N LEU A 475 -18.69 -3.43 -3.92
CA LEU A 475 -17.38 -3.02 -4.43
C LEU A 475 -17.25 -1.50 -4.48
N ARG A 476 -18.23 -0.79 -5.02
CA ARG A 476 -18.24 0.69 -5.07
C ARG A 476 -18.23 1.29 -3.67
N SER A 477 -19.00 0.74 -2.74
CA SER A 477 -19.03 1.18 -1.33
C SER A 477 -17.66 1.00 -0.68
N ARG A 478 -17.07 -0.19 -0.82
CA ARG A 478 -15.74 -0.54 -0.31
C ARG A 478 -14.66 0.38 -0.88
N HIS A 479 -14.59 0.54 -2.20
CA HIS A 479 -13.62 1.42 -2.85
C HIS A 479 -13.82 2.90 -2.49
N SER A 480 -15.06 3.35 -2.28
CA SER A 480 -15.35 4.72 -1.85
C SER A 480 -14.90 4.95 -0.41
N ARG A 481 -15.10 3.97 0.48
CA ARG A 481 -14.56 3.98 1.84
C ARG A 481 -13.04 4.02 1.84
N GLU A 482 -12.38 3.17 1.06
CA GLU A 482 -10.91 3.19 0.89
C GLU A 482 -10.41 4.55 0.38
N ARG A 483 -11.06 5.14 -0.62
CA ARG A 483 -10.71 6.48 -1.13
C ARG A 483 -10.90 7.57 -0.08
N ARG A 484 -11.95 7.50 0.73
CA ARG A 484 -12.18 8.45 1.83
C ARG A 484 -11.06 8.36 2.86
N LEU A 485 -10.68 7.14 3.24
CA LEU A 485 -9.58 6.88 4.16
C LEU A 485 -8.23 7.33 3.60
N TRP A 486 -7.98 7.11 2.31
CA TRP A 486 -6.78 7.58 1.66
C TRP A 486 -6.70 9.12 1.62
N ARG A 487 -7.81 9.81 1.33
CA ARG A 487 -7.87 11.28 1.38
C ARG A 487 -7.61 11.80 2.79
N LEU A 488 -8.23 11.17 3.79
CA LEU A 488 -8.01 11.48 5.21
C LEU A 488 -6.52 11.32 5.56
N ARG A 489 -5.88 10.22 5.14
CA ARG A 489 -4.44 9.99 5.29
C ARG A 489 -3.63 11.12 4.65
N CYS A 490 -3.94 11.50 3.41
CA CYS A 490 -3.21 12.56 2.70
C CYS A 490 -3.35 13.93 3.37
N GLN A 491 -4.57 14.30 3.77
CA GLN A 491 -4.85 15.58 4.45
C GLN A 491 -4.17 15.65 5.82
N LEU A 492 -4.12 14.53 6.54
CA LEU A 492 -3.46 14.49 7.83
C LEU A 492 -1.93 14.50 7.70
N VAL A 493 -1.36 13.77 6.73
CA VAL A 493 0.07 13.87 6.37
C VAL A 493 0.46 15.30 6.00
N GLU A 494 -0.44 16.04 5.36
CA GLU A 494 -0.26 17.44 5.03
C GLU A 494 -0.31 18.36 6.26
N HIS A 495 -1.26 18.14 7.18
CA HIS A 495 -1.34 18.86 8.45
C HIS A 495 -0.16 18.56 9.39
N THR A 496 0.35 17.33 9.37
CA THR A 496 1.52 16.89 10.15
C THR A 496 2.83 17.08 9.38
N LYS A 497 2.81 17.74 8.22
CA LYS A 497 4.00 17.97 7.39
C LYS A 497 5.03 18.86 8.10
N ALA A 498 4.58 19.77 8.96
CA ALA A 498 5.45 20.59 9.80
C ALA A 498 6.17 19.77 10.89
N THR A 499 5.60 18.64 11.32
CA THR A 499 6.18 17.72 12.32
C THR A 499 6.87 16.51 11.68
N GLY A 500 6.78 16.33 10.36
CA GLY A 500 7.39 15.22 9.62
C GLY A 500 6.68 13.87 9.79
N GLU A 501 5.56 13.84 10.51
CA GLU A 501 4.85 12.60 10.84
C GLU A 501 3.91 12.13 9.71
N GLN A 502 3.77 10.82 9.52
CA GLN A 502 2.77 10.21 8.62
C GLN A 502 1.51 9.82 9.37
N PHE A 503 0.31 9.83 8.77
CA PHE A 503 -0.94 9.48 9.50
C PHE A 503 -0.92 8.11 10.18
N ALA A 504 -0.23 7.10 9.63
CA ALA A 504 -0.10 5.79 10.27
C ALA A 504 0.64 5.87 11.62
N ASP A 505 1.66 6.73 11.67
CA ASP A 505 2.62 6.82 12.77
C ASP A 505 2.49 8.13 13.56
N SER A 506 1.56 8.99 13.15
CA SER A 506 1.45 10.34 13.68
C SER A 506 1.02 10.28 15.13
N GLN A 507 1.85 10.90 15.97
CA GLN A 507 1.59 11.08 17.38
C GLN A 507 0.63 12.26 17.61
N HIS A 508 0.29 13.01 16.55
CA HIS A 508 -0.72 14.04 16.63
C HIS A 508 -2.01 13.47 17.24
N PRO A 509 -2.55 14.09 18.31
CA PRO A 509 -3.65 13.54 19.07
C PRO A 509 -4.90 13.31 18.21
N ALA A 510 -5.25 14.28 17.35
CA ALA A 510 -6.36 14.12 16.42
C ALA A 510 -6.17 12.93 15.46
N ALA A 511 -4.94 12.68 15.00
CA ALA A 511 -4.65 11.54 14.13
C ALA A 511 -4.80 10.22 14.88
N ARG A 512 -4.30 10.13 16.13
CA ARG A 512 -4.51 8.98 17.01
C ARG A 512 -6.00 8.71 17.23
N THR A 513 -6.78 9.75 17.56
CA THR A 513 -8.22 9.64 17.80
C THR A 513 -8.96 9.15 16.55
N LEU A 514 -8.62 9.69 15.38
CA LEU A 514 -9.19 9.25 14.10
C LEU A 514 -8.85 7.80 13.80
N ARG A 515 -7.59 7.37 13.98
CA ARG A 515 -7.19 5.96 13.81
C ARG A 515 -7.98 5.05 14.74
N SER A 516 -8.11 5.44 16.00
CA SER A 516 -8.84 4.66 17.00
C SER A 516 -10.33 4.50 16.67
N LEU A 517 -11.00 5.60 16.33
CA LEU A 517 -12.41 5.56 15.93
C LEU A 517 -12.61 4.73 14.66
N HIS A 518 -11.65 4.80 13.72
CA HIS A 518 -11.67 3.99 12.52
C HIS A 518 -11.53 2.50 12.83
N VAL A 519 -10.54 2.10 13.63
CA VAL A 519 -10.34 0.70 14.05
C VAL A 519 -11.58 0.16 14.75
N GLN A 520 -12.18 0.93 15.66
CA GLN A 520 -13.41 0.52 16.35
C GLN A 520 -14.59 0.33 15.40
N ARG A 521 -14.73 1.21 14.40
CA ARG A 521 -15.78 1.09 13.39
C ARG A 521 -15.57 -0.12 12.50
N THR A 522 -14.35 -0.32 12.00
CA THR A 522 -14.01 -1.48 11.17
C THR A 522 -14.20 -2.78 11.93
N TRP A 523 -13.78 -2.83 13.19
CA TRP A 523 -14.00 -3.96 14.07
C TRP A 523 -15.50 -4.24 14.26
N TRP A 524 -16.32 -3.22 14.48
CA TRP A 524 -17.78 -3.38 14.60
C TRP A 524 -18.40 -3.88 13.28
N ASP A 525 -18.02 -3.29 12.15
CA ASP A 525 -18.52 -3.64 10.81
C ASP A 525 -18.11 -5.07 10.39
N GLN A 526 -17.08 -5.65 11.00
CA GLN A 526 -16.64 -7.03 10.76
C GLN A 526 -17.45 -8.07 11.54
N LEU A 527 -18.20 -7.65 12.56
CA LEU A 527 -19.07 -8.55 13.33
C LEU A 527 -20.30 -8.92 12.50
N SER A 528 -20.74 -10.17 12.59
CA SER A 528 -22.03 -10.59 12.03
C SER A 528 -23.18 -9.85 12.74
N GLU A 529 -24.34 -9.75 12.10
CA GLU A 529 -25.53 -9.11 12.71
C GLU A 529 -25.89 -9.74 14.07
N VAL A 530 -25.76 -11.06 14.18
CA VAL A 530 -25.96 -11.81 15.43
C VAL A 530 -24.97 -11.37 16.51
N GLN A 531 -23.69 -11.23 16.16
CA GLN A 531 -22.65 -10.77 17.09
C GLN A 531 -22.84 -9.31 17.51
N GLN A 532 -23.30 -8.46 16.59
CA GLN A 532 -23.65 -7.07 16.88
C GLN A 532 -24.84 -7.01 17.84
N ALA A 533 -25.92 -7.75 17.57
CA ALA A 533 -27.11 -7.82 18.41
C ALA A 533 -26.79 -8.31 19.83
N ALA A 534 -26.05 -9.42 19.96
CA ALA A 534 -25.64 -9.94 21.27
C ALA A 534 -24.81 -8.93 22.09
N ARG A 535 -23.98 -8.12 21.43
CA ARG A 535 -23.23 -7.05 22.10
C ARG A 535 -24.10 -5.87 22.51
N VAL A 536 -25.10 -5.51 21.71
CA VAL A 536 -26.09 -4.49 22.07
C VAL A 536 -26.85 -4.93 23.31
N GLU A 537 -27.34 -6.17 23.34
CA GLU A 537 -28.04 -6.77 24.47
C GLU A 537 -27.18 -6.80 25.73
N LEU A 538 -25.93 -7.27 25.64
CA LEU A 538 -24.98 -7.25 26.74
C LEU A 538 -24.74 -5.82 27.27
N CYS A 539 -24.70 -4.83 26.37
CA CYS A 539 -24.57 -3.43 26.77
C CYS A 539 -25.82 -2.95 27.52
N GLN A 540 -27.02 -3.26 27.04
CA GLN A 540 -28.28 -2.91 27.69
C GLN A 540 -28.40 -3.55 29.08
N ALA A 541 -28.09 -4.84 29.22
CA ALA A 541 -28.10 -5.54 30.50
C ALA A 541 -27.14 -4.89 31.52
N ARG A 542 -25.90 -4.57 31.08
CA ARG A 542 -24.93 -3.85 31.92
C ARG A 542 -25.41 -2.46 32.35
N LEU A 543 -26.20 -1.77 31.53
CA LEU A 543 -26.78 -0.47 31.91
C LEU A 543 -27.89 -0.60 32.93
N GLY A 544 -28.72 -1.63 32.78
CA GLY A 544 -29.73 -1.98 33.77
C GLY A 544 -29.12 -2.22 35.15
N ALA A 545 -27.98 -2.91 35.20
CA ALA A 545 -27.27 -3.23 36.44
C ALA A 545 -26.47 -2.09 37.07
N MET A 546 -26.21 -0.99 36.35
CA MET A 546 -25.43 0.15 36.90
C MET A 546 -26.23 0.98 37.90
N HIS A 547 -25.54 1.48 38.94
CA HIS A 547 -26.11 2.46 39.85
C HIS A 547 -26.48 3.76 39.11
N ARG A 548 -27.50 4.49 39.59
CA ARG A 548 -28.06 5.68 38.91
C ARG A 548 -26.99 6.73 38.57
N THR A 549 -26.05 6.97 39.48
CA THR A 549 -24.95 7.93 39.29
C THR A 549 -23.97 7.49 38.21
N GLU A 550 -23.59 6.22 38.18
CA GLU A 550 -22.72 5.62 37.16
C GLU A 550 -23.38 5.62 35.79
N ARG A 551 -24.67 5.27 35.73
CA ARG A 551 -25.47 5.30 34.50
C ARG A 551 -25.53 6.71 33.91
N ARG A 552 -25.74 7.74 34.75
CA ARG A 552 -25.73 9.15 34.32
C ARG A 552 -24.38 9.54 33.73
N ALA A 553 -23.28 9.22 34.42
CA ALA A 553 -21.94 9.52 33.94
C ALA A 553 -21.62 8.81 32.61
N TRP A 554 -22.08 7.56 32.45
CA TRP A 554 -21.95 6.80 31.22
C TRP A 554 -22.68 7.45 30.04
N LEU A 555 -23.93 7.89 30.23
CA LEU A 555 -24.69 8.59 29.18
C LEU A 555 -24.03 9.94 28.81
N THR A 556 -23.52 10.68 29.80
CA THR A 556 -22.75 11.90 29.55
C THR A 556 -21.51 11.63 28.70
N TRP A 557 -20.77 10.56 28.99
CA TRP A 557 -19.62 10.15 28.20
C TRP A 557 -20.02 9.73 26.77
N LEU A 558 -21.12 8.99 26.59
CA LEU A 558 -21.61 8.64 25.25
C LEU A 558 -21.95 9.86 24.41
N ASN A 559 -22.60 10.86 25.01
CA ASN A 559 -22.89 12.13 24.34
C ASN A 559 -21.60 12.88 23.97
N HIS A 560 -20.58 12.83 24.83
CA HIS A 560 -19.26 13.37 24.50
C HIS A 560 -18.60 12.61 23.34
N ARG A 561 -18.59 11.27 23.38
CA ARG A 561 -18.05 10.43 22.31
C ARG A 561 -18.77 10.65 20.99
N ALA A 562 -20.09 10.81 20.99
CA ALA A 562 -20.87 11.10 19.79
C ALA A 562 -20.43 12.42 19.12
N ARG A 563 -20.13 13.46 19.91
CA ARG A 563 -19.58 14.73 19.39
C ARG A 563 -18.21 14.53 18.73
N ILE A 564 -17.33 13.74 19.34
CA ILE A 564 -15.99 13.41 18.79
C ILE A 564 -16.13 12.61 17.49
N THR A 565 -17.02 11.61 17.46
CA THR A 565 -17.33 10.84 16.25
C THR A 565 -17.88 11.74 15.14
N GLY A 566 -18.80 12.65 15.45
CA GLY A 566 -19.32 13.62 14.48
C GLY A 566 -18.24 14.56 13.94
N ALA A 567 -17.32 15.02 14.79
CA ALA A 567 -16.15 15.79 14.36
C ALA A 567 -15.26 14.95 13.43
N ALA A 568 -14.99 13.68 13.76
CA ALA A 568 -14.23 12.77 12.92
C ALA A 568 -14.88 12.54 11.54
N GLU A 569 -16.21 12.44 11.49
CA GLU A 569 -16.96 12.23 10.25
C GLU A 569 -16.96 13.47 9.36
N ARG A 570 -17.16 14.67 9.92
CA ARG A 570 -17.02 15.94 9.19
C ARG A 570 -15.59 16.16 8.71
N PHE A 571 -14.61 15.85 9.57
CA PHE A 571 -13.20 15.89 9.20
C PHE A 571 -12.92 14.94 8.02
N SER A 572 -13.47 13.73 8.05
CA SER A 572 -13.37 12.74 6.97
C SER A 572 -14.20 13.07 5.72
N ALA A 573 -15.17 13.97 5.80
CA ALA A 573 -15.95 14.46 4.65
C ALA A 573 -15.28 15.65 3.95
N SER A 574 -14.14 16.14 4.46
CA SER A 574 -13.53 17.40 4.00
C SER A 574 -14.47 18.62 4.14
N THR A 575 -15.44 18.53 5.05
CA THR A 575 -16.29 19.63 5.51
C THR A 575 -15.85 20.06 6.92
N SER A 576 -14.54 20.01 7.17
CA SER A 576 -13.91 20.24 8.48
C SER A 576 -13.86 21.71 8.85
N TRP A 577 -14.15 22.01 10.11
CA TRP A 577 -13.99 23.33 10.72
C TRP A 577 -12.81 23.29 11.70
N THR A 578 -12.17 24.43 12.00
CA THR A 578 -11.08 24.53 12.98
C THR A 578 -11.49 24.01 14.38
N SER A 579 -12.79 24.05 14.70
CA SER A 579 -13.37 23.48 15.91
C SER A 579 -13.39 21.93 15.93
N ASP A 580 -13.48 21.27 14.78
CA ASP A 580 -13.45 19.80 14.69
C ASP A 580 -12.04 19.27 15.00
N GLU A 581 -10.99 19.94 14.50
CA GLU A 581 -9.61 19.59 14.81
C GLU A 581 -9.32 19.75 16.32
N LYS A 582 -9.80 20.84 16.94
CA LYS A 582 -9.70 21.03 18.40
C LYS A 582 -10.44 19.92 19.16
N THR A 583 -11.64 19.56 18.72
CA THR A 583 -12.44 18.48 19.32
C THR A 583 -11.71 17.13 19.25
N LEU A 584 -11.10 16.82 18.10
CA LEU A 584 -10.32 15.59 17.92
C LEU A 584 -9.01 15.61 18.71
N THR A 585 -8.37 16.76 18.81
CA THR A 585 -7.11 16.93 19.54
C THR A 585 -7.30 16.87 21.06
N ALA A 586 -8.47 17.30 21.54
CA ALA A 586 -8.88 17.26 22.94
C ALA A 586 -9.64 15.97 23.32
N ALA A 587 -9.76 15.02 22.40
CA ALA A 587 -10.46 13.77 22.67
C ALA A 587 -9.76 12.99 23.80
N PRO A 588 -10.50 12.50 24.81
CA PRO A 588 -9.90 11.80 25.95
C PRO A 588 -9.36 10.42 25.55
N LEU A 589 -8.40 9.91 26.33
CA LEU A 589 -7.80 8.58 26.12
C LEU A 589 -8.84 7.44 26.15
N THR A 590 -9.96 7.66 26.83
CA THR A 590 -11.12 6.74 26.87
C THR A 590 -11.72 6.48 25.49
N VAL A 591 -11.47 7.34 24.50
CA VAL A 591 -11.84 7.06 23.10
C VAL A 591 -11.03 5.89 22.54
N HIS A 592 -9.82 5.62 23.04
CA HIS A 592 -8.93 4.55 22.59
C HIS A 592 -9.22 3.21 23.26
N LEU A 593 -9.45 3.25 24.57
CA LEU A 593 -9.64 2.07 25.42
C LEU A 593 -11.13 1.73 25.64
N GLY A 594 -12.03 2.66 25.29
CA GLY A 594 -13.46 2.50 25.51
C GLY A 594 -13.77 2.24 26.99
N ARG A 595 -14.64 1.25 27.25
CA ARG A 595 -15.03 0.84 28.61
C ARG A 595 -13.94 0.10 29.38
N ARG A 596 -12.78 -0.16 28.76
CA ARG A 596 -11.62 -0.79 29.42
C ARG A 596 -10.77 0.22 30.20
N ASP A 597 -10.97 1.52 29.99
CA ASP A 597 -10.27 2.58 30.72
C ASP A 597 -10.87 2.76 32.13
N PRO A 598 -10.13 2.54 33.23
CA PRO A 598 -10.65 2.77 34.58
C PRO A 598 -11.31 4.16 34.77
N LEU A 599 -10.89 5.15 33.97
CA LEU A 599 -11.34 6.54 34.02
C LEU A 599 -12.50 6.86 33.05
N TRP A 600 -13.07 5.87 32.35
CA TRP A 600 -14.23 6.10 31.48
C TRP A 600 -15.44 6.65 32.25
N ARG A 601 -15.55 6.33 33.55
CA ARG A 601 -16.63 6.76 34.44
C ARG A 601 -16.61 8.26 34.75
N THR A 602 -15.45 8.92 34.63
CA THR A 602 -15.27 10.34 34.94
C THR A 602 -15.07 11.21 33.71
N GLY A 603 -15.14 10.64 32.50
CA GLY A 603 -14.92 11.35 31.24
C GLY A 603 -13.47 11.31 30.72
N GLY A 604 -12.57 10.59 31.39
CA GLY A 604 -11.15 10.40 31.01
C GLY A 604 -10.19 11.43 31.62
N SER A 605 -8.89 11.13 31.58
CA SER A 605 -7.84 12.01 32.14
C SER A 605 -7.72 13.34 31.40
N PRO A 606 -7.61 14.48 32.11
CA PRO A 606 -7.07 15.69 31.54
C PRO A 606 -5.66 15.41 30.99
N ARG A 607 -5.30 16.04 29.86
CA ARG A 607 -3.94 15.98 29.31
C ARG A 607 -2.99 16.71 30.26
N THR A 608 -2.47 16.03 31.28
CA THR A 608 -1.27 16.51 31.95
C THR A 608 -0.13 16.34 30.96
N SER A 609 0.39 17.48 30.51
CA SER A 609 1.66 17.59 29.81
C SER A 609 2.72 16.73 30.51
N LEU A 610 3.34 15.80 29.79
CA LEU A 610 4.66 15.27 30.14
C LEU A 610 5.62 16.46 30.11
N ALA A 611 5.71 17.17 31.24
CA ALA A 611 6.73 18.13 31.51
C ALA A 611 8.05 17.35 31.67
N VAL A 612 9.05 17.84 30.96
CA VAL A 612 10.47 17.56 31.11
C VAL A 612 10.81 17.50 32.61
N GLN A 613 11.14 16.31 33.10
CA GLN A 613 11.97 16.14 34.28
C GLN A 613 13.20 15.36 33.84
N GLY A 614 14.30 16.10 33.71
CA GLY A 614 15.61 15.62 33.33
C GLY A 614 16.68 16.68 33.58
N GLU A 615 16.51 17.49 34.63
CA GLU A 615 17.63 18.13 35.32
C GLU A 615 17.73 17.49 36.71
N LEU A 616 18.76 16.66 36.89
CA LEU A 616 19.71 16.67 38.01
C LEU A 616 20.56 15.39 37.94
N GLY A 617 21.87 15.57 37.70
CA GLY A 617 22.87 14.53 37.98
C GLY A 617 24.20 14.65 37.21
N ALA A 618 25.12 15.46 37.75
CA ALA A 618 26.59 15.41 37.62
C ALA A 618 27.28 15.97 36.35
N ALA A 619 27.64 17.26 36.38
CA ALA A 619 29.01 17.79 36.47
C ALA A 619 28.99 19.32 36.32
#